data_AF-F5XYF4-F1
#
_entry.id   AF-F5XYF4-F1
#
_cell.length_a   1.000
_cell.length_b   1.000
_cell.length_c   1.000
_cell.angle_alpha   90.00
_cell.angle_beta   90.00
_cell.angle_gamma   90.00
#
_symmetry.space_group_name_H-M   'P 1'
#
loop_
_entity.id
_entity.type
_entity.pdbx_description
1 polymer ?
#
loop_
_entity_poly.entity_id
_entity_poly.type
_entity_poly.pdbx_seq_one_letter_code
_entity_poly.pdbx_strand_id
1 'polypeptide(L)'
;MGVIKMSARTLLAMAAAVGAGLAYGTTSPAPAGARPVPAALTQAAAAIAKELATHCPLAPAGDTESYNRCRQHLYGDSALRAQLPAYLIWGRQSKVPNATLRQTNLTQFSPEVWTSMYAPLFMFNGKHTVEWVPEEKSFLVRLQAAFRNRLAPGQFPYPFWHEEAKWAMYENANGLMLWINPDTLKVKAAQFTDRAPNPLLHAVAPVNHGKHDNATWLWTDARGVTQPAVSLFDGIYRADNPHLKAMDRQYRDLALQMRESQCTSCHVPNNPDKMSRLVLLSTPVHAAGEIDRLIRSVKEDRMPMDEYRTSYALPDEAKKALLQSAEEFKATVEAAKAWEHRHQAVKPTAPAPVGRVPGMNVSSNQPQQVAK
;
A
#
# COMPACT_ATOMS: atom_id res chain seq x y z
N MET A 1 33.71 11.69 46.84
CA MET A 1 33.38 10.37 47.42
C MET A 1 33.20 10.55 48.92
N GLY A 2 31.95 10.69 49.37
CA GLY A 2 31.62 10.86 50.79
C GLY A 2 30.54 9.85 51.15
N VAL A 3 30.92 8.84 51.92
CA VAL A 3 30.06 7.74 52.37
C VAL A 3 29.47 8.15 53.72
N ILE A 4 28.19 8.48 53.75
CA ILE A 4 27.44 8.65 55.02
C ILE A 4 26.80 7.31 55.34
N LYS A 5 27.35 6.62 56.35
CA LYS A 5 26.74 5.46 57.01
C LYS A 5 25.68 5.98 58.00
N MET A 6 24.43 5.57 57.85
CA MET A 6 23.42 5.71 58.89
C MET A 6 23.03 4.33 59.43
N SER A 7 23.09 4.23 60.75
CA SER A 7 22.95 3.03 61.57
C SER A 7 21.49 2.60 61.70
N ALA A 8 21.26 1.29 61.60
CA ALA A 8 20.03 0.63 62.02
C ALA A 8 19.95 0.60 63.56
N ARG A 9 18.79 0.99 64.12
CA ARG A 9 18.23 0.43 65.36
C ARG A 9 16.82 0.98 65.63
N THR A 10 15.86 0.06 65.54
CA THR A 10 14.76 -0.15 66.48
C THR A 10 13.74 0.98 66.69
N LEU A 11 12.54 0.80 66.13
CA LEU A 11 11.32 0.83 66.93
C LEU A 11 10.17 0.11 66.21
N LEU A 12 9.86 -1.05 66.76
CA LEU A 12 8.64 -1.83 66.54
C LEU A 12 7.47 -1.03 67.16
N ALA A 13 6.41 -0.78 66.40
CA ALA A 13 5.08 -0.55 66.96
C ALA A 13 4.04 -1.05 65.96
N MET A 14 3.39 -2.14 66.33
CA MET A 14 2.21 -2.68 65.66
C MET A 14 1.04 -1.71 65.80
N ALA A 15 0.33 -1.47 64.71
CA ALA A 15 -1.09 -1.14 64.75
C ALA A 15 -1.77 -1.86 63.59
N ALA A 16 -2.33 -3.04 63.88
CA ALA A 16 -3.23 -3.74 62.99
C ALA A 16 -4.59 -3.04 63.03
N ALA A 17 -4.85 -2.17 62.05
CA ALA A 17 -6.19 -1.67 61.76
C ALA A 17 -6.78 -2.52 60.64
N VAL A 18 -7.65 -3.45 61.00
CA VAL A 18 -8.56 -4.15 60.08
C VAL A 18 -9.60 -3.13 59.61
N GLY A 19 -9.28 -2.41 58.54
CA GLY A 19 -10.24 -1.58 57.82
C GLY A 19 -10.91 -2.39 56.72
N ALA A 20 -12.21 -2.64 56.85
CA ALA A 20 -13.05 -3.12 55.77
C ALA A 20 -13.07 -2.06 54.64
N GLY A 21 -12.15 -2.21 53.69
CA GLY A 21 -12.10 -1.38 52.50
C GLY A 21 -13.25 -1.73 51.57
N LEU A 22 -14.32 -0.94 51.64
CA LEU A 22 -15.26 -0.79 50.53
C LEU A 22 -14.44 -0.39 49.30
N ALA A 23 -14.22 -1.33 48.40
CA ALA A 23 -13.67 -1.08 47.08
C ALA A 23 -14.70 -0.27 46.29
N TYR A 24 -14.75 1.04 46.52
CA TYR A 24 -15.29 1.98 45.56
C TYR A 24 -14.39 1.89 44.34
N GLY A 25 -14.80 1.09 43.37
CA GLY A 25 -14.21 1.08 42.04
C GLY A 25 -14.32 2.50 41.51
N THR A 26 -13.21 3.24 41.55
CA THR A 26 -13.07 4.51 40.87
C THR A 26 -13.09 4.19 39.38
N THR A 27 -14.28 4.16 38.79
CA THR A 27 -14.44 4.27 37.36
C THR A 27 -13.91 5.64 36.98
N SER A 28 -12.64 5.71 36.59
CA SER A 28 -12.09 6.92 36.00
C SER A 28 -13.03 7.33 34.87
N PRO A 29 -13.58 8.55 34.88
CA PRO A 29 -14.44 9.00 33.80
C PRO A 29 -13.68 8.85 32.49
N ALA A 30 -14.33 8.24 31.50
CA ALA A 30 -13.74 8.10 30.17
C ALA A 30 -13.30 9.50 29.70
N PRO A 31 -12.10 9.63 29.11
CA PRO A 31 -11.61 10.93 28.66
C PRO A 31 -12.64 11.58 27.75
N ALA A 32 -12.87 12.88 27.94
CA ALA A 32 -13.85 13.64 27.18
C ALA A 32 -13.60 13.44 25.67
N GLY A 33 -14.63 13.01 24.93
CA GLY A 33 -14.53 12.72 23.50
C GLY A 33 -14.19 11.27 23.13
N ALA A 34 -14.07 10.35 24.10
CA ALA A 34 -13.94 8.92 23.82
C ALA A 34 -15.23 8.35 23.21
N ARG A 35 -15.12 7.67 22.07
CA ARG A 35 -16.20 6.87 21.48
C ARG A 35 -15.88 5.38 21.64
N PRO A 36 -16.81 4.55 22.13
CA PRO A 36 -16.58 3.11 22.21
C PRO A 36 -16.37 2.53 20.81
N VAL A 37 -15.43 1.59 20.69
CA VAL A 37 -15.18 0.87 19.44
C VAL A 37 -16.34 -0.10 19.19
N PRO A 38 -17.05 -0.01 18.03
CA PRO A 38 -18.13 -0.93 17.71
C PRO A 38 -17.62 -2.37 17.58
N ALA A 39 -18.37 -3.35 18.09
CA ALA A 39 -18.00 -4.77 18.02
C ALA A 39 -17.76 -5.24 16.57
N ALA A 40 -18.59 -4.77 15.63
CA ALA A 40 -18.44 -5.06 14.20
C ALA A 40 -17.08 -4.56 13.65
N LEU A 41 -16.60 -3.41 14.12
CA LEU A 41 -15.29 -2.90 13.73
C LEU A 41 -14.15 -3.74 14.32
N THR A 42 -14.25 -4.15 15.59
CA THR A 42 -13.28 -5.07 16.21
C THR A 42 -13.18 -6.38 15.43
N GLN A 43 -14.32 -6.94 15.02
CA GLN A 43 -14.36 -8.16 14.21
C GLN A 43 -13.75 -7.95 12.82
N ALA A 44 -14.08 -6.85 12.13
CA ALA A 44 -13.50 -6.53 10.83
C ALA A 44 -11.97 -6.33 10.92
N ALA A 45 -11.49 -5.62 11.94
CA ALA A 45 -10.06 -5.42 12.18
C ALA A 45 -9.33 -6.75 12.42
N ALA A 46 -9.92 -7.64 13.23
CA ALA A 46 -9.35 -8.96 13.48
C ALA A 46 -9.32 -9.84 12.21
N ALA A 47 -10.37 -9.78 11.38
CA ALA A 47 -10.41 -10.48 10.10
C ALA A 47 -9.32 -9.98 9.14
N ILE A 48 -9.16 -8.66 9.01
CA ILE A 48 -8.10 -8.04 8.22
C ILE A 48 -6.72 -8.46 8.73
N ALA A 49 -6.47 -8.35 10.03
CA ALA A 49 -5.17 -8.68 10.61
C ALA A 49 -4.82 -10.17 10.41
N LYS A 50 -5.80 -11.06 10.58
CA LYS A 50 -5.64 -12.50 10.33
C LYS A 50 -5.36 -12.80 8.86
N GLU A 51 -6.11 -12.19 7.95
CA GLU A 51 -5.87 -12.32 6.50
C GLU A 51 -4.45 -11.90 6.15
N LEU A 52 -4.04 -10.70 6.57
CA LEU A 52 -2.72 -10.16 6.27
C LEU A 52 -1.60 -11.01 6.85
N ALA A 53 -1.74 -11.52 8.07
CA ALA A 53 -0.75 -12.42 8.67
C ALA A 53 -0.63 -13.75 7.91
N THR A 54 -1.73 -14.22 7.33
CA THR A 54 -1.78 -15.50 6.61
C THR A 54 -1.21 -15.37 5.20
N HIS A 55 -1.64 -14.35 4.46
CA HIS A 55 -1.34 -14.21 3.03
C HIS A 55 -0.16 -13.27 2.75
N CYS A 56 0.16 -12.38 3.68
CA CYS A 56 1.27 -11.43 3.61
C CYS A 56 2.20 -11.59 4.83
N PRO A 57 2.69 -12.82 5.12
CA PRO A 57 3.42 -13.10 6.35
C PRO A 57 4.78 -12.41 6.38
N LEU A 58 5.36 -12.34 7.59
CA LEU A 58 6.79 -12.09 7.76
C LEU A 58 7.59 -13.16 7.01
N ALA A 59 8.42 -12.70 6.09
CA ALA A 59 9.31 -13.50 5.25
C ALA A 59 10.60 -12.70 5.01
N PRO A 60 11.65 -13.29 4.41
CA PRO A 60 12.79 -12.50 3.95
C PRO A 60 12.33 -11.31 3.08
N ALA A 61 12.91 -10.12 3.28
CA ALA A 61 12.45 -8.89 2.65
C ALA A 61 12.49 -8.88 1.10
N GLY A 62 13.17 -9.85 0.48
CA GLY A 62 13.25 -10.05 -0.98
C GLY A 62 12.50 -11.27 -1.49
N ASP A 63 11.74 -11.96 -0.63
CA ASP A 63 10.96 -13.14 -1.00
C ASP A 63 9.82 -12.75 -1.97
N THR A 64 10.10 -12.97 -3.26
CA THR A 64 9.19 -12.63 -4.36
C THR A 64 7.99 -13.56 -4.41
N GLU A 65 8.13 -14.81 -3.97
CA GLU A 65 7.01 -15.76 -3.97
C GLU A 65 5.97 -15.36 -2.92
N SER A 66 6.41 -15.06 -1.69
CA SER A 66 5.55 -14.55 -0.63
C SER A 66 4.89 -13.22 -1.01
N TYR A 67 5.62 -12.33 -1.68
CA TYR A 67 5.06 -11.09 -2.23
C TYR A 67 3.96 -11.36 -3.27
N ASN A 68 4.20 -12.24 -4.24
CA ASN A 68 3.23 -12.55 -5.29
C ASN A 68 1.97 -13.22 -4.74
N ARG A 69 2.10 -14.15 -3.78
CA ARG A 69 0.93 -14.77 -3.12
C ARG A 69 0.08 -13.74 -2.37
N CYS A 70 0.73 -12.85 -1.62
CA CYS A 70 0.06 -11.74 -0.94
C CYS A 70 -0.71 -10.85 -1.94
N ARG A 71 -0.04 -10.45 -3.03
CA ARG A 71 -0.63 -9.62 -4.08
C ARG A 71 -1.85 -10.26 -4.73
N GLN A 72 -1.74 -11.52 -5.13
CA GLN A 72 -2.84 -12.26 -5.76
C GLN A 72 -4.03 -12.40 -4.82
N HIS A 73 -3.78 -12.70 -3.54
CA HIS A 73 -4.84 -12.80 -2.53
C HIS A 73 -5.56 -11.47 -2.31
N LEU A 74 -4.81 -10.39 -2.06
CA LEU A 74 -5.39 -9.08 -1.79
C LEU A 74 -6.13 -8.47 -2.99
N TYR A 75 -5.75 -8.85 -4.22
CA TYR A 75 -6.47 -8.45 -5.42
C TYR A 75 -7.85 -9.12 -5.55
N GLY A 76 -8.00 -10.36 -5.07
CA GLY A 76 -9.24 -11.13 -5.12
C GLY A 76 -10.22 -10.84 -3.99
N ASP A 77 -10.93 -11.88 -3.55
CA ASP A 77 -11.85 -11.83 -2.42
C ASP A 77 -11.08 -11.69 -1.10
N SER A 78 -10.93 -10.45 -0.66
CA SER A 78 -10.14 -10.09 0.53
C SER A 78 -11.00 -9.40 1.60
N ALA A 79 -10.77 -9.76 2.86
CA ALA A 79 -11.35 -9.09 4.03
C ALA A 79 -10.95 -7.60 4.08
N LEU A 80 -9.69 -7.30 3.76
CA LEU A 80 -9.21 -5.92 3.61
C LEU A 80 -9.96 -5.20 2.48
N ARG A 81 -10.01 -5.80 1.28
CA ARG A 81 -10.67 -5.19 0.11
C ARG A 81 -12.15 -4.92 0.36
N ALA A 82 -12.85 -5.82 1.06
CA ALA A 82 -14.26 -5.65 1.44
C ALA A 82 -14.52 -4.42 2.33
N GLN A 83 -13.50 -3.87 3.01
CA GLN A 83 -13.61 -2.65 3.83
C GLN A 83 -13.18 -1.38 3.09
N LEU A 84 -12.71 -1.48 1.85
CA LEU A 84 -12.32 -0.32 1.06
C LEU A 84 -13.52 0.29 0.33
N PRO A 85 -13.70 1.61 0.35
CA PRO A 85 -14.69 2.33 -0.46
C PRO A 85 -14.21 2.48 -1.90
N ALA A 86 -14.98 3.15 -2.76
CA ALA A 86 -14.63 3.34 -4.18
C ALA A 86 -13.24 3.99 -4.43
N TYR A 87 -12.74 4.77 -3.47
CA TYR A 87 -11.38 5.31 -3.49
C TYR A 87 -10.81 5.43 -2.08
N LEU A 88 -9.52 5.15 -1.94
CA LEU A 88 -8.76 5.24 -0.71
C LEU A 88 -7.75 6.37 -0.84
N ILE A 89 -7.50 7.08 0.26
CA ILE A 89 -6.39 8.02 0.36
C ILE A 89 -5.20 7.32 1.05
N TRP A 90 -4.03 7.28 0.39
CA TRP A 90 -2.84 6.53 0.78
C TRP A 90 -1.60 7.42 0.92
N GLY A 91 -0.74 7.12 1.89
CA GLY A 91 0.60 7.69 1.94
C GLY A 91 1.30 7.47 3.27
N ARG A 92 2.35 8.24 3.53
CA ARG A 92 3.04 8.21 4.83
C ARG A 92 2.31 9.07 5.86
N GLN A 93 2.45 8.72 7.14
CA GLN A 93 2.09 9.62 8.22
C GLN A 93 2.95 10.90 8.14
N SER A 94 2.36 12.07 8.36
CA SER A 94 3.12 13.32 8.39
C SER A 94 4.13 13.33 9.54
N LYS A 95 5.38 13.76 9.27
CA LYS A 95 6.39 13.94 10.32
C LYS A 95 6.09 15.12 11.23
N VAL A 96 5.26 16.07 10.79
CA VAL A 96 4.81 17.20 11.62
C VAL A 96 4.00 16.68 12.80
N PRO A 97 4.38 17.02 14.06
CA PRO A 97 3.63 16.61 15.24
C PRO A 97 2.17 17.01 15.15
N ASN A 98 1.27 16.10 15.52
CA ASN A 98 -0.19 16.31 15.55
C ASN A 98 -0.81 16.72 14.21
N ALA A 99 -0.11 16.56 13.08
CA ALA A 99 -0.68 16.83 11.77
C ALA A 99 -1.82 15.85 11.47
N THR A 100 -2.95 16.42 11.06
CA THR A 100 -4.14 15.67 10.68
C THR A 100 -4.00 15.04 9.29
N LEU A 101 -4.89 14.10 8.96
CA LEU A 101 -5.06 13.55 7.62
C LEU A 101 -5.30 14.64 6.57
N ARG A 102 -6.02 15.70 6.94
CA ARG A 102 -6.27 16.84 6.04
C ARG A 102 -5.00 17.61 5.69
N GLN A 103 -4.05 17.68 6.63
CA GLN A 103 -2.78 18.40 6.47
C GLN A 103 -1.67 17.54 5.83
N THR A 104 -1.93 16.26 5.59
CA THR A 104 -0.96 15.36 4.97
C THR A 104 -1.21 15.27 3.46
N ASN A 105 -0.16 15.42 2.65
CA ASN A 105 -0.23 15.16 1.20
C ASN A 105 -0.30 13.65 0.97
N LEU A 106 -1.40 13.20 0.38
CA LEU A 106 -1.70 11.79 0.19
C LEU A 106 -2.12 11.55 -1.27
N THR A 107 -1.90 10.34 -1.74
CA THR A 107 -2.28 9.91 -3.09
C THR A 107 -3.61 9.18 -3.00
N GLN A 108 -4.52 9.46 -3.91
CA GLN A 108 -5.76 8.74 -4.03
C GLN A 108 -5.58 7.55 -4.97
N PHE A 109 -6.10 6.40 -4.57
CA PHE A 109 -6.13 5.17 -5.36
C PHE A 109 -7.50 4.53 -5.34
N SER A 110 -7.82 3.80 -6.40
CA SER A 110 -8.84 2.76 -6.31
C SER A 110 -8.40 1.64 -5.37
N PRO A 111 -9.34 0.89 -4.77
CA PRO A 111 -9.04 -0.29 -3.96
C PRO A 111 -8.11 -1.27 -4.68
N GLU A 112 -8.32 -1.44 -5.97
CA GLU A 112 -7.58 -2.37 -6.82
C GLU A 112 -6.12 -1.98 -6.94
N VAL A 113 -5.84 -0.71 -7.22
CA VAL A 113 -4.48 -0.16 -7.31
C VAL A 113 -3.76 -0.36 -5.97
N TRP A 114 -4.40 -0.03 -4.86
CA TRP A 114 -3.75 -0.13 -3.55
C TRP A 114 -3.50 -1.57 -3.12
N THR A 115 -4.49 -2.45 -3.28
CA THR A 115 -4.40 -3.88 -2.86
C THR A 115 -3.48 -4.72 -3.73
N SER A 116 -3.32 -4.38 -5.02
CA SER A 116 -2.38 -5.08 -5.91
C SER A 116 -0.95 -4.55 -5.85
N MET A 117 -0.75 -3.25 -5.59
CA MET A 117 0.58 -2.66 -5.78
C MET A 117 1.25 -2.16 -4.49
N TYR A 118 0.48 -1.71 -3.50
CA TYR A 118 1.02 -0.99 -2.34
C TYR A 118 0.92 -1.80 -1.06
N ALA A 119 -0.25 -2.34 -0.73
CA ALA A 119 -0.44 -3.17 0.45
C ALA A 119 0.50 -4.41 0.46
N PRO A 120 0.74 -5.12 -0.67
CA PRO A 120 1.61 -6.30 -0.69
C PRO A 120 3.09 -6.04 -0.40
N LEU A 121 3.53 -4.78 -0.45
CA LEU A 121 4.89 -4.39 -0.08
C LEU A 121 5.13 -4.49 1.43
N PHE A 122 4.08 -4.67 2.23
CA PHE A 122 4.15 -4.85 3.67
C PHE A 122 3.95 -6.31 4.08
N MET A 123 4.53 -6.66 5.22
CA MET A 123 4.47 -7.96 5.88
C MET A 123 3.86 -7.81 7.26
N PHE A 124 3.07 -8.77 7.70
CA PHE A 124 2.25 -8.64 8.92
C PHE A 124 2.39 -9.87 9.81
N ASN A 125 2.23 -9.66 11.12
CA ASN A 125 2.22 -10.72 12.14
C ASN A 125 0.83 -10.92 12.80
N GLY A 126 -0.19 -10.18 12.34
CA GLY A 126 -1.57 -10.24 12.86
C GLY A 126 -1.82 -9.43 14.13
N LYS A 127 -0.80 -8.87 14.77
CA LYS A 127 -0.97 -7.98 15.93
C LYS A 127 -1.55 -6.65 15.47
N HIS A 128 -2.61 -6.22 16.16
CA HIS A 128 -3.30 -4.99 15.84
C HIS A 128 -3.95 -4.35 17.06
N THR A 129 -4.25 -3.06 16.95
CA THR A 129 -5.08 -2.31 17.91
C THR A 129 -6.21 -1.59 17.18
N VAL A 130 -7.28 -1.29 17.90
CA VAL A 130 -8.37 -0.45 17.42
C VAL A 130 -8.67 0.60 18.48
N GLU A 131 -8.66 1.87 18.08
CA GLU A 131 -8.92 2.98 18.98
C GLU A 131 -9.76 4.06 18.30
N TRP A 132 -10.42 4.90 19.10
CA TRP A 132 -11.03 6.14 18.62
C TRP A 132 -10.03 7.28 18.75
N VAL A 133 -9.89 8.07 17.69
CA VAL A 133 -9.02 9.25 17.65
C VAL A 133 -9.91 10.50 17.57
N PRO A 134 -10.10 11.25 18.68
CA PRO A 134 -11.01 12.39 18.74
C PRO A 134 -10.69 13.49 17.74
N GLU A 135 -9.40 13.78 17.53
CA GLU A 135 -8.92 14.86 16.64
C GLU A 135 -9.28 14.60 15.18
N GLU A 136 -9.29 13.32 14.79
CA GLU A 136 -9.64 12.86 13.44
C GLU A 136 -11.12 12.50 13.30
N LYS A 137 -11.86 12.48 14.41
CA LYS A 137 -13.23 11.97 14.52
C LYS A 137 -13.37 10.63 13.79
N SER A 138 -12.46 9.70 14.05
CA SER A 138 -12.38 8.43 13.33
C SER A 138 -11.85 7.33 14.20
N PHE A 139 -12.18 6.09 13.85
CA PHE A 139 -11.48 4.95 14.42
C PHE A 139 -10.18 4.71 13.66
N LEU A 140 -9.20 4.17 14.35
CA LEU A 140 -7.90 3.84 13.80
C LEU A 140 -7.60 2.37 14.12
N VAL A 141 -7.45 1.58 13.06
CA VAL A 141 -6.87 0.24 13.16
C VAL A 141 -5.37 0.36 12.89
N ARG A 142 -4.56 -0.03 13.86
CA ARG A 142 -3.10 -0.03 13.75
C ARG A 142 -2.62 -1.48 13.61
N LEU A 143 -2.02 -1.82 12.49
CA LEU A 143 -1.44 -3.12 12.19
C LEU A 143 0.07 -3.04 12.37
N GLN A 144 0.68 -3.99 13.08
CA GLN A 144 2.14 -4.10 13.06
C GLN A 144 2.59 -4.60 11.69
N ALA A 145 3.55 -3.89 11.09
CA ALA A 145 4.00 -4.17 9.74
C ALA A 145 5.53 -4.06 9.60
N ALA A 146 6.09 -4.70 8.59
CA ALA A 146 7.45 -4.47 8.09
C ALA A 146 7.42 -4.35 6.56
N PHE A 147 8.39 -3.65 5.97
CA PHE A 147 8.43 -3.40 4.53
C PHE A 147 9.38 -4.35 3.79
N ARG A 148 9.03 -4.73 2.56
CA ARG A 148 9.83 -5.59 1.67
C ARG A 148 10.85 -4.76 0.86
N ASN A 149 11.91 -4.28 1.52
CA ASN A 149 12.90 -3.39 0.88
C ASN A 149 13.90 -4.08 -0.06
N ARG A 150 13.88 -5.42 -0.18
CA ARG A 150 14.81 -6.20 -1.02
C ARG A 150 14.17 -6.82 -2.25
N LEU A 151 12.97 -6.41 -2.62
CA LEU A 151 12.38 -6.80 -3.90
C LEU A 151 13.17 -6.19 -5.06
N ALA A 152 13.08 -6.80 -6.24
CA ALA A 152 13.65 -6.22 -7.45
C ALA A 152 12.98 -4.85 -7.74
N PRO A 153 13.73 -3.86 -8.28
CA PRO A 153 13.20 -2.53 -8.61
C PRO A 153 11.84 -2.52 -9.33
N GLY A 154 11.64 -3.47 -10.27
CA GLY A 154 10.40 -3.62 -11.04
C GLY A 154 9.16 -4.07 -10.25
N GLN A 155 9.33 -4.52 -9.00
CA GLN A 155 8.23 -4.90 -8.10
C GLN A 155 7.69 -3.73 -7.27
N PHE A 156 8.35 -2.58 -7.34
CA PHE A 156 7.83 -1.34 -6.75
C PHE A 156 7.02 -0.57 -7.81
N PRO A 157 5.87 0.04 -7.46
CA PRO A 157 4.97 0.67 -8.43
C PRO A 157 5.56 1.85 -9.20
N TYR A 158 6.60 2.46 -8.64
CA TYR A 158 7.47 3.46 -9.24
C TYR A 158 8.75 3.53 -8.39
N PRO A 159 9.82 4.22 -8.83
CA PRO A 159 11.13 4.07 -8.21
C PRO A 159 11.30 4.77 -6.85
N PHE A 160 10.52 4.41 -5.81
CA PHE A 160 10.41 5.09 -4.50
C PHE A 160 11.72 5.63 -3.90
N TRP A 161 12.84 4.94 -4.16
CA TRP A 161 14.20 5.28 -3.76
C TRP A 161 14.76 6.58 -4.35
N HIS A 162 14.11 7.20 -5.34
CA HIS A 162 14.48 8.52 -5.83
C HIS A 162 14.38 9.64 -4.78
N GLU A 163 13.52 9.50 -3.77
CA GLU A 163 13.47 10.41 -2.62
C GLU A 163 13.94 9.67 -1.37
N GLU A 164 15.20 9.87 -0.98
CA GLU A 164 15.84 9.15 0.12
C GLU A 164 15.03 9.22 1.42
N ALA A 165 14.48 10.39 1.77
CA ALA A 165 13.66 10.55 2.96
C ALA A 165 12.38 9.71 2.94
N LYS A 166 11.77 9.51 1.77
CA LYS A 166 10.59 8.66 1.60
C LYS A 166 10.96 7.19 1.61
N TRP A 167 12.06 6.83 0.96
CA TRP A 167 12.57 5.47 0.99
C TRP A 167 12.92 5.02 2.40
N ALA A 168 13.66 5.83 3.15
CA ALA A 168 14.00 5.57 4.54
C ALA A 168 12.74 5.36 5.40
N MET A 169 11.65 6.11 5.18
CA MET A 169 10.39 5.87 5.89
C MET A 169 9.73 4.54 5.54
N TYR A 170 9.85 4.08 4.29
CA TYR A 170 9.38 2.75 3.91
C TYR A 170 10.23 1.66 4.56
N GLU A 171 11.56 1.75 4.47
CA GLU A 171 12.48 0.77 5.06
C GLU A 171 12.29 0.62 6.57
N ASN A 172 12.00 1.73 7.26
CA ASN A 172 11.79 1.77 8.71
C ASN A 172 10.31 1.67 9.11
N ALA A 173 9.40 1.37 8.17
CA ALA A 173 7.99 1.26 8.51
C ALA A 173 7.75 0.13 9.52
N ASN A 174 7.17 0.48 10.66
CA ASN A 174 6.83 -0.44 11.75
C ASN A 174 5.31 -0.53 12.00
N GLY A 175 4.50 0.18 11.22
CA GLY A 175 3.05 0.08 11.30
C GLY A 175 2.32 0.54 10.03
N LEU A 176 1.18 -0.12 9.78
CA LEU A 176 0.18 0.30 8.81
C LEU A 176 -1.08 0.75 9.57
N MET A 177 -1.63 1.88 9.17
CA MET A 177 -2.73 2.58 9.82
C MET A 177 -3.93 2.61 8.88
N LEU A 178 -5.06 2.04 9.28
CA LEU A 178 -6.33 2.14 8.56
C LEU A 178 -7.26 3.08 9.35
N TRP A 179 -7.54 4.23 8.77
CA TRP A 179 -8.47 5.22 9.31
C TRP A 179 -9.88 4.90 8.85
N ILE A 180 -10.78 4.67 9.79
CA ILE A 180 -12.12 4.16 9.54
C ILE A 180 -13.14 5.26 9.78
N ASN A 181 -14.03 5.47 8.81
CA ASN A 181 -15.17 6.37 8.95
C ASN A 181 -16.13 5.79 10.01
N PRO A 182 -16.55 6.56 11.02
CA PRO A 182 -17.36 6.04 12.12
C PRO A 182 -18.81 5.71 11.76
N ASP A 183 -19.31 6.21 10.64
CA ASP A 183 -20.70 6.07 10.22
C ASP A 183 -20.84 4.89 9.24
N THR A 184 -19.88 4.72 8.33
CA THR A 184 -19.89 3.64 7.33
C THR A 184 -19.09 2.42 7.76
N LEU A 185 -18.22 2.55 8.76
CA LEU A 185 -17.23 1.55 9.18
C LEU A 185 -16.29 1.10 8.05
N LYS A 186 -16.14 1.91 6.99
CA LYS A 186 -15.19 1.68 5.88
C LYS A 186 -13.91 2.47 6.06
N VAL A 187 -12.82 1.97 5.46
CA VAL A 187 -11.52 2.65 5.46
C VAL A 187 -11.60 3.93 4.63
N LYS A 188 -11.43 5.11 5.23
CA LYS A 188 -11.36 6.38 4.49
C LYS A 188 -9.94 6.74 4.04
N ALA A 189 -8.94 6.29 4.79
CA ALA A 189 -7.52 6.52 4.48
C ALA A 189 -6.67 5.39 5.02
N ALA A 190 -5.56 5.11 4.35
CA ALA A 190 -4.52 4.22 4.83
C ALA A 190 -3.20 4.98 4.88
N GLN A 191 -2.42 4.77 5.92
CA GLN A 191 -1.08 5.32 6.04
C GLN A 191 -0.09 4.27 6.51
N PHE A 192 1.20 4.51 6.29
CA PHE A 192 2.26 3.79 6.99
C PHE A 192 3.10 4.75 7.82
N THR A 193 3.79 4.22 8.84
CA THR A 193 4.63 5.00 9.74
C THR A 193 5.85 4.20 10.19
N ASP A 194 6.94 4.91 10.43
CA ASP A 194 8.17 4.47 11.09
C ASP A 194 8.20 4.85 12.59
N ARG A 195 7.11 5.42 13.10
CA ARG A 195 6.97 5.93 14.49
C ARG A 195 5.86 5.23 15.27
N ALA A 196 5.43 4.04 14.87
CA ALA A 196 4.55 3.25 15.72
C ALA A 196 5.26 2.93 17.04
N PRO A 197 4.53 2.74 18.15
CA PRO A 197 5.14 2.43 19.46
C PRO A 197 5.76 1.02 19.53
N ASN A 198 5.75 0.27 18.43
CA ASN A 198 6.23 -1.11 18.36
C ASN A 198 7.65 -1.16 17.77
N PRO A 199 8.49 -2.11 18.22
CA PRO A 199 9.76 -2.37 17.54
C PRO A 199 9.51 -2.84 16.09
N LEU A 200 10.51 -2.66 15.23
CA LEU A 200 10.49 -3.22 13.88
C LEU A 200 10.28 -4.74 13.93
N LEU A 201 9.31 -5.24 13.16
CA LEU A 201 9.07 -6.69 13.08
C LEU A 201 10.21 -7.43 12.39
N HIS A 202 10.90 -6.75 11.48
CA HIS A 202 12.00 -7.29 10.71
C HIS A 202 13.01 -6.16 10.47
N ALA A 203 14.16 -6.24 11.14
CA ALA A 203 15.25 -5.31 10.86
C ALA A 203 15.81 -5.61 9.47
N VAL A 204 15.82 -4.62 8.60
CA VAL A 204 16.40 -4.71 7.25
C VAL A 204 17.56 -3.75 7.15
N ALA A 205 18.67 -4.19 6.57
CA ALA A 205 19.74 -3.28 6.21
C ALA A 205 19.24 -2.33 5.09
N PRO A 206 19.62 -1.03 5.13
CA PRO A 206 19.30 -0.10 4.07
C PRO A 206 19.76 -0.61 2.70
N VAL A 207 18.94 -0.40 1.68
CA VAL A 207 19.24 -0.76 0.30
C VAL A 207 19.51 0.50 -0.49
N ASN A 208 20.69 0.57 -1.09
CA ASN A 208 21.03 1.62 -2.05
C ASN A 208 20.65 1.15 -3.46
N HIS A 209 19.62 1.77 -4.02
CA HIS A 209 19.27 1.60 -5.42
C HIS A 209 20.01 2.65 -6.26
N GLY A 210 20.46 2.27 -7.45
CA GLY A 210 21.00 3.23 -8.41
C GLY A 210 20.00 4.36 -8.66
N LYS A 211 20.50 5.60 -8.81
CA LYS A 211 19.65 6.75 -9.15
C LYS A 211 18.91 6.45 -10.45
N HIS A 212 17.59 6.56 -10.40
CA HIS A 212 16.74 6.47 -11.58
C HIS A 212 16.64 7.86 -12.22
N ASP A 213 16.65 7.94 -13.55
CA ASP A 213 16.40 9.21 -14.22
C ASP A 213 14.94 9.65 -13.93
N ASN A 214 14.81 10.83 -13.32
CA ASN A 214 13.55 11.41 -12.89
C ASN A 214 12.61 11.76 -14.06
N ALA A 215 13.08 11.69 -15.31
CA ALA A 215 12.29 11.99 -16.50
C ALA A 215 11.33 10.85 -16.91
N THR A 216 11.57 9.60 -16.50
CA THR A 216 10.79 8.45 -17.01
C THR A 216 10.31 7.52 -15.89
N TRP A 217 8.98 7.50 -15.66
CA TRP A 217 8.32 6.62 -14.67
C TRP A 217 8.18 5.16 -15.14
N LEU A 218 8.39 4.93 -16.44
CA LEU A 218 8.53 3.62 -17.06
C LEU A 218 9.94 3.52 -17.65
N TRP A 219 10.58 2.36 -17.55
CA TRP A 219 11.90 2.13 -18.14
C TRP A 219 11.99 0.75 -18.79
N THR A 220 13.04 0.51 -19.58
CA THR A 220 13.31 -0.82 -20.15
C THR A 220 14.53 -1.39 -19.43
N ASP A 221 14.41 -2.62 -18.91
CA ASP A 221 15.52 -3.29 -18.25
C ASP A 221 16.55 -3.83 -19.26
N ALA A 222 17.68 -4.37 -18.77
CA ALA A 222 18.74 -4.92 -19.60
C ALA A 222 18.31 -6.10 -20.50
N ARG A 223 17.13 -6.67 -20.27
CA ARG A 223 16.54 -7.77 -21.06
C ARG A 223 15.53 -7.27 -22.08
N GLY A 224 15.34 -5.97 -22.22
CA GLY A 224 14.34 -5.38 -23.13
C GLY A 224 12.92 -5.39 -22.56
N VAL A 225 12.74 -5.67 -21.26
CA VAL A 225 11.40 -5.74 -20.64
C VAL A 225 11.04 -4.39 -20.02
N THR A 226 9.85 -3.88 -20.33
CA THR A 226 9.33 -2.65 -19.73
C THR A 226 9.08 -2.83 -18.23
N GLN A 227 9.34 -1.78 -17.46
CA GLN A 227 9.27 -1.72 -16.01
C GLN A 227 8.59 -0.41 -15.57
N PRO A 228 8.04 -0.33 -14.33
CA PRO A 228 7.99 -1.41 -13.35
C PRO A 228 6.92 -2.44 -13.68
N ALA A 229 7.30 -3.71 -13.72
CA ALA A 229 6.43 -4.83 -14.10
C ALA A 229 5.10 -4.83 -13.32
N VAL A 230 5.14 -4.55 -12.02
CA VAL A 230 3.93 -4.49 -11.17
C VAL A 230 2.88 -3.48 -11.65
N SER A 231 3.31 -2.46 -12.42
CA SER A 231 2.45 -1.40 -12.92
C SER A 231 1.89 -1.66 -14.33
N LEU A 232 2.31 -2.77 -14.96
CA LEU A 232 2.00 -3.16 -16.34
C LEU A 232 0.92 -4.26 -16.45
N PHE A 233 0.08 -4.40 -15.42
CA PHE A 233 -0.88 -5.52 -15.25
C PHE A 233 -0.25 -6.92 -15.10
N ASP A 234 1.08 -7.03 -15.22
CA ASP A 234 1.81 -8.29 -15.12
C ASP A 234 1.63 -8.93 -13.74
N GLY A 235 1.18 -10.18 -13.73
CA GLY A 235 0.86 -10.96 -12.56
C GLY A 235 -0.25 -10.38 -11.67
N ILE A 236 -1.08 -9.48 -12.21
CA ILE A 236 -2.41 -9.13 -11.67
C ILE A 236 -3.48 -10.00 -12.34
N TYR A 237 -3.41 -10.09 -13.67
CA TYR A 237 -4.26 -10.95 -14.48
C TYR A 237 -3.56 -12.26 -14.82
N ARG A 238 -4.35 -13.28 -15.17
CA ARG A 238 -3.80 -14.55 -15.66
C ARG A 238 -3.15 -14.34 -17.03
N ALA A 239 -2.05 -15.03 -17.28
CA ALA A 239 -1.30 -14.91 -18.53
C ALA A 239 -2.10 -15.32 -19.78
N ASP A 240 -3.15 -16.14 -19.62
CA ASP A 240 -4.04 -16.60 -20.68
C ASP A 240 -5.27 -15.69 -20.91
N ASN A 241 -5.36 -14.56 -20.20
CA ASN A 241 -6.43 -13.60 -20.42
C ASN A 241 -6.29 -12.96 -21.83
N PRO A 242 -7.25 -13.16 -22.75
CA PRO A 242 -7.11 -12.77 -24.14
C PRO A 242 -7.14 -11.25 -24.35
N HIS A 243 -7.55 -10.49 -23.33
CA HIS A 243 -7.70 -9.03 -23.41
C HIS A 243 -6.40 -8.27 -23.10
N LEU A 244 -5.36 -8.92 -22.56
CA LEU A 244 -4.15 -8.23 -22.08
C LEU A 244 -3.42 -7.46 -23.18
N LYS A 245 -3.28 -8.03 -24.38
CA LYS A 245 -2.62 -7.35 -25.51
C LYS A 245 -3.39 -6.12 -25.96
N ALA A 246 -4.71 -6.20 -26.03
CA ALA A 246 -5.56 -5.08 -26.40
C ALA A 246 -5.51 -3.98 -25.34
N MET A 247 -5.53 -4.36 -24.06
CA MET A 247 -5.47 -3.43 -22.94
C MET A 247 -4.14 -2.68 -22.86
N ASP A 248 -2.99 -3.35 -23.07
CA ASP A 248 -1.68 -2.66 -23.15
C ASP A 248 -1.63 -1.66 -24.32
N ARG A 249 -2.10 -2.08 -25.51
CA ARG A 249 -2.18 -1.20 -26.67
C ARG A 249 -3.04 0.04 -26.37
N GLN A 250 -4.24 -0.17 -25.85
CA GLN A 250 -5.18 0.92 -25.58
C GLN A 250 -4.67 1.87 -24.48
N TYR A 251 -3.93 1.35 -23.50
CA TYR A 251 -3.23 2.24 -22.56
C TYR A 251 -2.18 3.11 -23.26
N ARG A 252 -1.39 2.56 -24.19
CA ARG A 252 -0.38 3.34 -24.92
C ARG A 252 -1.01 4.47 -25.73
N ASP A 253 -2.13 4.17 -26.39
CA ASP A 253 -2.91 5.15 -27.14
C ASP A 253 -3.44 6.25 -26.20
N LEU A 254 -4.04 5.86 -25.06
CA LEU A 254 -4.46 6.81 -24.01
C LEU A 254 -3.28 7.62 -23.44
N ALA A 255 -2.11 7.03 -23.23
CA ALA A 255 -0.94 7.70 -22.68
C ALA A 255 -0.40 8.78 -23.62
N LEU A 256 -0.51 8.59 -24.93
CA LEU A 256 -0.21 9.63 -25.93
C LEU A 256 -1.19 10.80 -25.79
N GLN A 257 -2.49 10.51 -25.75
CA GLN A 257 -3.53 11.54 -25.61
C GLN A 257 -3.43 12.31 -24.28
N MET A 258 -3.11 11.63 -23.18
CA MET A 258 -2.85 12.27 -21.89
C MET A 258 -1.62 13.19 -21.93
N ARG A 259 -0.59 12.84 -22.71
CA ARG A 259 0.60 13.70 -22.87
C ARG A 259 0.28 14.94 -23.69
N GLU A 260 -0.42 14.77 -24.80
CA GLU A 260 -0.88 15.86 -25.67
C GLU A 260 -1.82 16.82 -24.93
N SER A 261 -2.66 16.27 -24.04
CA SER A 261 -3.57 17.02 -23.17
C SER A 261 -2.94 17.44 -21.82
N GLN A 262 -1.61 17.32 -21.68
CA GLN A 262 -0.84 17.76 -20.51
C GLN A 262 -1.27 17.15 -19.17
N CYS A 263 -1.95 16.01 -19.15
CA CYS A 263 -2.39 15.37 -17.89
C CYS A 263 -1.19 14.85 -17.07
N THR A 264 -0.14 14.38 -17.74
CA THR A 264 1.02 13.74 -17.08
C THR A 264 2.09 14.73 -16.60
N SER A 265 1.90 16.05 -16.75
CA SER A 265 2.76 17.02 -16.07
C SER A 265 2.47 17.05 -14.57
N CYS A 266 1.20 16.87 -14.17
CA CYS A 266 0.77 16.96 -12.78
C CYS A 266 0.48 15.58 -12.16
N HIS A 267 -0.04 14.63 -12.94
CA HIS A 267 -0.49 13.31 -12.46
C HIS A 267 0.63 12.25 -12.39
N VAL A 268 1.76 12.64 -11.78
CA VAL A 268 3.00 11.86 -11.70
C VAL A 268 3.53 11.73 -10.25
N PRO A 269 4.32 10.68 -9.94
CA PRO A 269 4.77 10.38 -8.58
C PRO A 269 5.50 11.48 -7.81
N ASN A 270 6.24 12.37 -8.49
CA ASN A 270 6.95 13.49 -7.85
C ASN A 270 6.04 14.67 -7.47
N ASN A 271 4.78 14.68 -7.89
CA ASN A 271 3.78 15.68 -7.50
C ASN A 271 4.29 17.14 -7.63
N PRO A 272 4.67 17.60 -8.83
CA PRO A 272 5.29 18.92 -9.02
C PRO A 272 4.40 20.06 -8.52
N ASP A 273 3.08 19.92 -8.64
CA ASP A 273 2.10 20.92 -8.21
C ASP A 273 1.72 20.85 -6.72
N LYS A 274 2.37 19.94 -5.98
CA LYS A 274 2.15 19.74 -4.54
C LYS A 274 0.67 19.54 -4.21
N MET A 275 -0.05 18.80 -5.05
CA MET A 275 -1.45 18.46 -4.82
C MET A 275 -1.59 17.74 -3.47
N SER A 276 -2.59 18.16 -2.70
CA SER A 276 -2.90 17.51 -1.41
C SER A 276 -3.48 16.11 -1.60
N ARG A 277 -4.16 15.87 -2.74
CA ARG A 277 -4.79 14.62 -3.14
C ARG A 277 -4.36 14.27 -4.56
N LEU A 278 -3.17 13.67 -4.68
CA LEU A 278 -2.58 13.30 -5.96
C LEU A 278 -3.33 12.12 -6.58
N VAL A 279 -3.60 12.18 -7.88
CA VAL A 279 -4.02 11.03 -8.69
C VAL A 279 -2.88 10.69 -9.63
N LEU A 280 -2.54 9.41 -9.77
CA LEU A 280 -1.48 8.96 -10.68
C LEU A 280 -2.10 8.44 -11.97
N LEU A 281 -1.56 8.86 -13.12
CA LEU A 281 -1.96 8.39 -14.44
C LEU A 281 -0.77 7.86 -15.27
N SER A 282 0.43 7.90 -14.69
CA SER A 282 1.70 7.64 -15.34
C SER A 282 1.99 6.18 -15.66
N THR A 283 1.18 5.24 -15.17
CA THR A 283 1.33 3.81 -15.47
C THR A 283 -0.03 3.16 -15.80
N PRO A 284 -0.05 2.03 -16.52
CA PRO A 284 -1.30 1.36 -16.92
C PRO A 284 -2.25 1.05 -15.76
N VAL A 285 -1.75 0.42 -14.70
CA VAL A 285 -2.60 0.03 -13.55
C VAL A 285 -3.16 1.26 -12.81
N HIS A 286 -2.37 2.33 -12.65
CA HIS A 286 -2.86 3.57 -12.04
C HIS A 286 -3.96 4.22 -12.89
N ALA A 287 -3.74 4.34 -14.20
CA ALA A 287 -4.72 4.90 -15.12
C ALA A 287 -6.02 4.07 -15.15
N ALA A 288 -5.92 2.73 -15.18
CA ALA A 288 -7.09 1.86 -15.13
C ALA A 288 -7.89 2.01 -13.83
N GLY A 289 -7.22 2.22 -12.71
CA GLY A 289 -7.88 2.47 -11.42
C GLY A 289 -8.67 3.79 -11.38
N GLU A 290 -8.33 4.76 -12.23
CA GLU A 290 -8.86 6.12 -12.18
C GLU A 290 -9.59 6.51 -13.48
N ILE A 291 -9.80 5.56 -14.39
CA ILE A 291 -10.30 5.82 -15.76
C ILE A 291 -11.68 6.49 -15.78
N ASP A 292 -12.59 6.06 -14.90
CA ASP A 292 -13.91 6.69 -14.77
C ASP A 292 -13.84 8.13 -14.29
N ARG A 293 -12.89 8.41 -13.39
CA ARG A 293 -12.66 9.76 -12.89
C ARG A 293 -12.07 10.63 -13.99
N LEU A 294 -11.09 10.12 -14.73
CA LEU A 294 -10.50 10.80 -15.89
C LEU A 294 -11.59 11.19 -16.89
N ILE A 295 -12.40 10.21 -17.35
CA ILE A 295 -13.48 10.44 -18.31
C ILE A 295 -14.45 11.51 -17.80
N ARG A 296 -14.90 11.40 -16.54
CA ARG A 296 -15.81 12.38 -15.95
C ARG A 296 -15.20 13.77 -15.86
N SER A 297 -13.96 13.89 -15.37
CA SER A 297 -13.28 15.18 -15.21
C SER A 297 -13.08 15.90 -16.55
N VAL A 298 -12.77 15.15 -17.61
CA VAL A 298 -12.64 15.70 -18.97
C VAL A 298 -14.01 16.08 -19.55
N LYS A 299 -15.04 15.24 -19.39
CA LYS A 299 -16.40 15.57 -19.85
C LYS A 299 -16.93 16.86 -19.24
N GLU A 300 -16.67 17.06 -17.94
CA GLU A 300 -17.12 18.21 -17.15
C GLU A 300 -16.18 19.43 -17.20
N ASP A 301 -15.13 19.43 -18.03
CA ASP A 301 -14.17 20.55 -18.16
C ASP A 301 -13.52 20.99 -16.83
N ARG A 302 -13.33 20.04 -15.91
CA ARG A 302 -12.71 20.27 -14.60
C ARG A 302 -11.19 20.11 -14.60
N MET A 303 -10.63 19.61 -15.69
CA MET A 303 -9.21 19.42 -15.92
C MET A 303 -8.93 19.63 -17.41
N PRO A 304 -7.73 20.11 -17.77
CA PRO A 304 -6.60 20.50 -16.91
C PRO A 304 -6.82 21.81 -16.12
N MET A 305 -5.86 22.15 -15.26
CA MET A 305 -5.80 23.39 -14.47
C MET A 305 -4.58 24.23 -14.87
N ASP A 306 -4.71 25.55 -14.82
CA ASP A 306 -3.60 26.48 -14.99
C ASP A 306 -2.79 26.69 -13.69
N GLU A 307 -1.77 27.56 -13.75
CA GLU A 307 -0.93 27.90 -12.59
C GLU A 307 -1.70 28.54 -11.41
N TYR A 308 -2.89 29.10 -11.67
CA TYR A 308 -3.79 29.68 -10.67
C TYR A 308 -4.83 28.67 -10.15
N ARG A 309 -4.75 27.40 -10.58
CA ARG A 309 -5.69 26.33 -10.27
C ARG A 309 -7.10 26.57 -10.80
N THR A 310 -7.21 27.36 -11.87
CA THR A 310 -8.46 27.51 -12.62
C THR A 310 -8.51 26.43 -13.69
N SER A 311 -9.60 25.66 -13.72
CA SER A 311 -9.82 24.67 -14.76
C SER A 311 -10.14 25.35 -16.09
N TYR A 312 -9.61 24.81 -17.18
CA TYR A 312 -9.97 25.23 -18.53
C TYR A 312 -10.36 24.02 -19.38
N ALA A 313 -11.25 24.26 -20.33
CA ALA A 313 -11.66 23.23 -21.28
C ALA A 313 -10.50 22.91 -22.23
N LEU A 314 -10.32 21.62 -22.52
CA LEU A 314 -9.45 21.20 -23.61
C LEU A 314 -10.03 21.67 -24.96
N PRO A 315 -9.18 21.94 -25.97
CA PRO A 315 -9.66 22.11 -27.34
C PRO A 315 -10.54 20.92 -27.76
N ASP A 316 -11.63 21.17 -28.49
CA ASP A 316 -12.65 20.16 -28.80
C ASP A 316 -12.06 18.87 -29.43
N GLU A 317 -11.08 19.02 -30.34
CA GLU A 317 -10.41 17.87 -30.94
C GLU A 317 -9.62 17.04 -29.91
N ALA A 318 -8.83 17.69 -29.07
CA ALA A 318 -8.05 17.03 -28.03
C ALA A 318 -8.97 16.38 -26.98
N LYS A 319 -10.05 17.06 -26.59
CA LYS A 319 -11.08 16.52 -25.70
C LYS A 319 -11.70 15.25 -26.29
N LYS A 320 -12.10 15.29 -27.56
CA LYS A 320 -12.70 14.14 -28.26
C LYS A 320 -11.72 12.97 -28.35
N ALA A 321 -10.49 13.22 -28.76
CA ALA A 321 -9.47 12.17 -28.90
C ALA A 321 -9.13 11.52 -27.55
N LEU A 322 -8.93 12.32 -26.50
CA LEU A 322 -8.70 11.84 -25.14
C LEU A 322 -9.86 10.99 -24.62
N LEU A 323 -11.10 11.46 -24.79
CA LEU A 323 -12.29 10.72 -24.34
C LEU A 323 -12.46 9.41 -25.10
N GLN A 324 -12.23 9.41 -26.41
CA GLN A 324 -12.29 8.20 -27.22
C GLN A 324 -11.27 7.15 -26.73
N SER A 325 -9.99 7.51 -26.62
CA SER A 325 -8.96 6.58 -26.13
C SER A 325 -9.23 6.12 -24.69
N ALA A 326 -9.78 7.00 -23.84
CA ALA A 326 -10.13 6.65 -22.47
C ALA A 326 -11.28 5.63 -22.40
N GLU A 327 -12.32 5.80 -23.23
CA GLU A 327 -13.45 4.88 -23.30
C GLU A 327 -13.05 3.52 -23.90
N GLU A 328 -12.20 3.51 -24.94
CA GLU A 328 -11.65 2.28 -25.51
C GLU A 328 -10.77 1.52 -24.50
N PHE A 329 -9.90 2.23 -23.78
CA PHE A 329 -9.11 1.63 -22.71
C PHE A 329 -9.99 1.07 -21.60
N LYS A 330 -10.97 1.84 -21.11
CA LYS A 330 -11.95 1.38 -20.12
C LYS A 330 -12.63 0.08 -20.57
N ALA A 331 -13.12 0.02 -21.80
CA ALA A 331 -13.80 -1.16 -22.32
C ALA A 331 -12.90 -2.41 -22.28
N THR A 332 -11.61 -2.28 -22.63
CA THR A 332 -10.66 -3.40 -22.54
C THR A 332 -10.35 -3.82 -21.10
N VAL A 333 -10.24 -2.88 -20.17
CA VAL A 333 -10.06 -3.15 -18.73
C VAL A 333 -11.27 -3.90 -18.18
N GLU A 334 -12.48 -3.46 -18.49
CA GLU A 334 -13.72 -4.13 -18.05
C GLU A 334 -13.84 -5.54 -18.65
N ALA A 335 -13.50 -5.72 -19.93
CA ALA A 335 -13.49 -7.03 -20.57
C ALA A 335 -12.49 -7.98 -19.91
N ALA A 336 -11.27 -7.50 -19.62
CA ALA A 336 -10.24 -8.28 -18.92
C ALA A 336 -10.72 -8.73 -17.53
N LYS A 337 -11.30 -7.81 -16.74
CA LYS A 337 -11.85 -8.12 -15.40
C LYS A 337 -13.02 -9.09 -15.45
N ALA A 338 -13.94 -8.90 -16.40
CA ALA A 338 -15.09 -9.79 -16.56
C ALA A 338 -14.65 -11.20 -16.95
N TRP A 339 -13.60 -11.32 -17.79
CA TRP A 339 -12.99 -12.61 -18.11
C TRP A 339 -12.40 -13.28 -16.87
N GLU A 340 -11.61 -12.57 -16.05
CA GLU A 340 -11.05 -13.12 -14.81
C GLU A 340 -12.14 -13.65 -13.88
N HIS A 341 -13.18 -12.87 -13.64
CA HIS A 341 -14.26 -13.26 -12.74
C HIS A 341 -14.94 -14.56 -13.19
N ARG A 342 -15.17 -14.75 -14.49
CA ARG A 342 -15.74 -16.00 -15.02
C ARG A 342 -14.81 -17.20 -14.86
N HIS A 343 -13.49 -16.99 -14.90
CA HIS A 343 -12.49 -18.05 -14.82
C HIS A 343 -11.94 -18.27 -13.40
N GLN A 344 -12.20 -17.37 -12.45
CA GLN A 344 -11.97 -17.59 -11.01
C GLN A 344 -12.94 -18.64 -10.44
N ALA A 345 -14.18 -18.71 -10.98
CA ALA A 345 -15.17 -19.72 -10.61
C ALA A 345 -14.78 -21.14 -11.07
N VAL A 346 -13.93 -21.25 -12.10
CA VAL A 346 -13.30 -22.50 -12.50
C VAL A 346 -12.02 -22.64 -11.69
N LYS A 347 -12.11 -23.20 -10.48
CA LYS A 347 -10.92 -23.59 -9.70
C LYS A 347 -9.98 -24.35 -10.64
N PRO A 348 -8.74 -23.88 -10.86
CA PRO A 348 -7.73 -24.74 -11.43
C PRO A 348 -7.57 -25.88 -10.44
N THR A 349 -7.97 -27.09 -10.83
CA THR A 349 -7.40 -28.30 -10.24
C THR A 349 -5.90 -28.12 -10.36
N ALA A 350 -5.21 -28.12 -9.21
CA ALA A 350 -3.77 -27.93 -9.17
C ALA A 350 -3.12 -28.83 -10.24
N PRO A 351 -2.21 -28.31 -11.08
CA PRO A 351 -1.45 -29.18 -11.95
C PRO A 351 -0.75 -30.21 -11.05
N ALA A 352 -0.91 -31.49 -11.39
CA ALA A 352 -0.20 -32.57 -10.73
C ALA A 352 1.30 -32.21 -10.69
N PRO A 353 2.01 -32.53 -9.60
CA PRO A 353 3.44 -32.28 -9.53
C PRO A 353 4.08 -32.95 -10.75
N VAL A 354 4.68 -32.13 -11.61
CA VAL A 354 5.49 -32.63 -12.72
C VAL A 354 6.56 -33.51 -12.08
N GLY A 355 6.41 -34.82 -12.30
CA GLY A 355 7.30 -35.82 -11.73
C GLY A 355 8.73 -35.46 -12.05
N ARG A 356 9.60 -35.53 -11.04
CA ARG A 356 11.05 -35.57 -11.24
C ARG A 356 11.33 -36.60 -12.32
N VAL A 357 11.89 -36.17 -13.44
CA VAL A 357 12.60 -37.06 -14.35
C VAL A 357 13.84 -37.53 -13.57
N PRO A 358 13.97 -38.84 -13.26
CA PRO A 358 15.18 -39.36 -12.65
C PRO A 358 16.28 -39.42 -13.72
N GLY A 359 17.45 -38.87 -13.42
CA GLY A 359 18.68 -39.19 -14.14
C GLY A 359 19.12 -38.17 -15.17
N MET A 360 19.80 -37.12 -14.71
CA MET A 360 20.98 -36.59 -15.41
C MET A 360 22.02 -36.22 -14.36
N ASN A 361 23.02 -37.09 -14.21
CA ASN A 361 24.27 -36.81 -13.51
C ASN A 361 24.98 -35.67 -14.23
N VAL A 362 25.07 -34.51 -13.60
CA VAL A 362 26.06 -33.50 -13.99
C VAL A 362 27.18 -33.59 -12.95
N SER A 363 28.28 -34.20 -13.40
CA SER A 363 29.53 -34.33 -12.67
C SER A 363 30.10 -32.94 -12.36
N SER A 364 30.37 -32.69 -11.08
CA SER A 364 31.00 -31.48 -10.58
C SER A 364 32.50 -31.50 -10.86
N ASN A 365 32.97 -30.64 -11.75
CA ASN A 365 34.39 -30.27 -11.81
C ASN A 365 34.69 -29.22 -10.72
N GLN A 366 35.42 -29.64 -9.69
CA GLN A 366 36.13 -28.76 -8.77
C GLN A 366 37.37 -28.16 -9.47
N PRO A 367 37.66 -26.85 -9.32
CA PRO A 367 38.99 -26.34 -9.59
C PRO A 367 39.91 -26.61 -8.39
N GLN A 368 41.01 -27.32 -8.66
CA GLN A 368 42.14 -27.49 -7.74
C GLN A 368 42.80 -26.14 -7.45
N GLN A 369 43.06 -25.92 -6.16
CA GLN A 369 43.99 -24.92 -5.66
C GLN A 369 45.40 -25.26 -6.15
N VAL A 370 46.13 -24.28 -6.67
CA VAL A 370 47.59 -24.33 -6.74
C VAL A 370 48.15 -23.13 -5.99
N ALA A 371 48.83 -23.42 -4.90
CA ALA A 371 49.72 -22.50 -4.22
C ALA A 371 51.14 -22.72 -4.78
N LYS A 372 51.72 -21.66 -5.36
CA LYS A 372 53.09 -21.16 -5.13
C LYS A 372 53.32 -19.92 -5.98
#